data_AF-A0A4Q2RAY5-F1
#
_entry.id   AF-A0A4Q2RAY5-F1
#
_cell.length_a   1.000
_cell.length_b   1.000
_cell.length_c   1.000
_cell.angle_alpha   90.00
_cell.angle_beta   90.00
_cell.angle_gamma   90.00
#
_symmetry.space_group_name_H-M   'P 1'
#
loop_
_entity.id
_entity.type
_entity.pdbx_description
1 polymer ?
#
loop_
_entity_poly.entity_id
_entity_poly.type
_entity_poly.pdbx_seq_one_letter_code
_entity_poly.pdbx_strand_id
1 'polypeptide(L)'
;MPALLLSLLPLLGRIAPEILGLAFGGAAEPVASRVEAALHDIFGTADPAAVAAAAEAEPGKAEALKARLSAETADLKAELDDVADARAATRGLAQAGSPIAWGSPVISTVVVLAFAIVAVVVFARYGVESAVGQLIAGALIAKFGTVVDYWLGTSHGTVERADQITAMLHEAIGGPAARPPSGRVRA
;
A
#
# COMPACT_ATOMS: atom_id res chain seq x y z
N MET A 1 -11.53 15.16 -11.00
CA MET A 1 -10.50 14.66 -11.93
C MET A 1 -9.30 15.58 -11.85
N PRO A 2 -8.08 15.04 -11.73
CA PRO A 2 -6.84 15.80 -11.68
C PRO A 2 -6.65 16.68 -12.93
N ALA A 3 -6.08 17.87 -12.73
CA ALA A 3 -5.87 18.86 -13.80
C ALA A 3 -5.02 18.30 -14.95
N LEU A 4 -4.05 17.45 -14.64
CA LEU A 4 -3.18 16.79 -15.64
C LEU A 4 -3.98 15.92 -16.61
N LEU A 5 -4.93 15.11 -16.11
CA LEU A 5 -5.76 14.24 -16.95
C LEU A 5 -6.74 15.03 -17.83
N LEU A 6 -7.24 16.16 -17.33
CA LEU A 6 -8.11 17.05 -18.11
C LEU A 6 -7.35 17.74 -19.25
N SER A 7 -6.11 18.16 -18.99
CA SER A 7 -5.27 18.80 -20.00
C SER A 7 -4.79 17.83 -21.07
N LEU A 8 -4.54 16.57 -20.70
CA LEU A 8 -4.09 15.51 -21.62
C LEU A 8 -5.22 14.68 -22.23
N LEU A 9 -6.48 15.05 -21.97
CA LEU A 9 -7.66 14.35 -22.45
C LEU A 9 -7.65 14.03 -23.96
N PRO A 10 -7.30 14.97 -24.87
CA PRO A 10 -7.30 14.65 -26.31
C PRO A 10 -6.21 13.63 -26.69
N LEU A 11 -5.04 13.71 -26.04
CA LEU A 11 -3.94 12.76 -26.28
C LEU A 11 -4.31 11.38 -25.73
N LEU A 12 -4.71 11.32 -24.46
CA LEU A 12 -5.09 10.08 -23.78
C LEU A 12 -6.29 9.42 -24.44
N GLY A 13 -7.29 10.18 -24.89
CA GLY A 13 -8.44 9.64 -25.62
C GLY A 13 -8.07 8.95 -26.92
N ARG A 14 -6.96 9.37 -27.55
CA ARG A 14 -6.44 8.74 -28.78
C ARG A 14 -5.60 7.50 -28.50
N ILE A 15 -4.74 7.56 -27.49
CA ILE A 15 -3.70 6.52 -27.30
C ILE A 15 -4.04 5.49 -26.23
N ALA A 16 -4.83 5.85 -25.22
CA ALA A 16 -5.16 5.03 -24.06
C ALA A 16 -6.58 5.35 -23.51
N PRO A 17 -7.67 5.04 -24.26
CA PRO A 17 -9.04 5.33 -23.83
C PRO A 17 -9.45 4.59 -22.55
N GLU A 18 -8.88 3.42 -22.28
CA GLU A 18 -9.09 2.65 -21.05
C GLU A 18 -8.70 3.40 -19.77
N ILE A 19 -7.67 4.25 -19.84
CA ILE A 19 -7.25 5.11 -18.72
C ILE A 19 -8.33 6.10 -18.35
N LEU A 20 -9.00 6.66 -19.35
CA LEU A 20 -10.12 7.55 -19.12
C LEU A 20 -11.25 6.80 -18.43
N GLY A 21 -11.55 5.57 -18.87
CA GLY A 21 -12.54 4.70 -18.22
C GLY A 21 -12.26 4.50 -16.73
N LEU A 22 -11.02 4.21 -16.35
CA LEU A 22 -10.63 4.07 -14.94
C LEU A 22 -10.68 5.39 -14.17
N ALA A 23 -10.24 6.49 -14.79
CA ALA A 23 -10.28 7.80 -14.17
C ALA A 23 -11.71 8.26 -13.87
N PHE A 24 -12.63 8.06 -14.82
CA PHE A 24 -14.06 8.36 -14.64
C PHE A 24 -14.77 7.37 -13.71
N GLY A 25 -14.28 6.13 -13.61
CA GLY A 25 -14.80 5.08 -12.73
C GLY A 25 -14.46 5.22 -11.24
N GLY A 26 -13.82 6.33 -10.83
CA GLY A 26 -13.50 6.63 -9.43
C GLY A 26 -12.03 6.44 -9.04
N ALA A 27 -11.16 6.01 -9.96
CA ALA A 27 -9.73 5.85 -9.71
C ALA A 27 -8.89 7.02 -10.27
N ALA A 28 -9.46 8.23 -10.35
CA ALA A 28 -8.85 9.38 -11.01
C ALA A 28 -7.47 9.77 -10.43
N GLU A 29 -7.31 9.71 -9.11
CA GLU A 29 -6.06 10.07 -8.42
C GLU A 29 -4.92 9.06 -8.68
N PRO A 30 -5.10 7.74 -8.43
CA PRO A 30 -4.10 6.73 -8.81
C PRO A 30 -3.74 6.77 -10.29
N VAL A 31 -4.73 6.95 -11.15
CA VAL A 31 -4.52 7.04 -12.60
C VAL A 31 -3.66 8.25 -12.95
N ALA A 32 -3.96 9.43 -12.39
CA ALA A 32 -3.17 10.63 -12.67
C ALA A 32 -1.72 10.48 -12.22
N SER A 33 -1.48 9.90 -11.04
CA SER A 33 -0.14 9.65 -10.53
C SER A 33 0.68 8.72 -11.46
N ARG A 34 0.07 7.64 -11.97
CA ARG A 34 0.74 6.73 -12.92
C ARG A 34 0.99 7.37 -14.27
N VAL A 35 0.05 8.19 -14.75
CA VAL A 35 0.24 8.97 -15.99
C VAL A 35 1.38 9.96 -15.81
N GLU A 36 1.41 10.71 -14.72
CA GLU A 36 2.47 11.66 -14.41
C GLU A 36 3.86 11.00 -14.34
N ALA A 37 3.96 9.84 -13.67
CA ALA A 37 5.20 9.06 -13.62
C ALA A 37 5.66 8.61 -15.03
N ALA A 38 4.75 8.06 -15.84
CA ALA A 38 5.06 7.64 -17.20
C ALA A 38 5.51 8.82 -18.10
N LEU A 39 4.93 10.00 -17.89
CA LEU A 39 5.33 11.21 -18.59
C LEU A 39 6.73 11.67 -18.18
N HIS A 40 7.04 11.65 -16.88
CA HIS A 40 8.38 11.94 -16.40
C HIS A 40 9.42 10.95 -16.95
N ASP A 41 9.11 9.65 -16.99
CA ASP A 41 10.04 8.64 -17.47
C ASP A 41 10.35 8.77 -18.97
N ILE A 42 9.35 9.10 -19.79
CA ILE A 42 9.47 9.10 -21.26
C ILE A 42 9.84 10.47 -21.82
N PHE A 43 9.27 11.53 -21.25
CA PHE A 43 9.41 12.90 -21.74
C PHE A 43 10.28 13.77 -20.84
N GLY A 44 10.64 13.30 -19.63
CA GLY A 44 11.39 14.09 -18.64
C GLY A 44 10.56 15.19 -17.97
N THR A 45 9.29 15.34 -18.34
CA THR A 45 8.39 16.39 -17.84
C THR A 45 6.94 15.90 -17.83
N ALA A 46 6.18 16.37 -16.85
CA ALA A 46 4.74 16.19 -16.77
C ALA A 46 3.95 17.40 -17.32
N ASP A 47 4.63 18.41 -17.88
CA ASP A 47 3.97 19.57 -18.49
C ASP A 47 3.10 19.14 -19.69
N PRO A 48 1.77 19.29 -19.63
CA PRO A 48 0.86 18.82 -20.67
C PRO A 48 1.14 19.42 -22.04
N ALA A 49 1.55 20.68 -22.10
CA ALA A 49 1.81 21.37 -23.37
C ALA A 49 3.09 20.84 -24.03
N ALA A 50 4.17 20.68 -23.26
CA ALA A 50 5.43 20.11 -23.74
C ALA A 50 5.27 18.64 -24.17
N VAL A 51 4.53 17.84 -23.40
CA VAL A 51 4.25 16.44 -23.71
C VAL A 51 3.46 16.30 -25.01
N ALA A 52 2.40 17.09 -25.20
CA ALA A 52 1.58 17.02 -26.42
C ALA A 52 2.41 17.36 -27.67
N ALA A 53 3.21 18.42 -27.61
CA ALA A 53 4.08 18.81 -28.72
C ALA A 53 5.15 17.75 -29.02
N ALA A 54 5.77 17.18 -27.98
CA ALA A 54 6.78 16.13 -28.14
C ALA A 54 6.19 14.81 -28.67
N ALA A 55 4.97 14.46 -28.26
CA ALA A 55 4.27 13.27 -28.75
C ALA A 55 3.87 13.39 -30.24
N GLU A 56 3.60 14.59 -30.73
CA GLU A 56 3.37 14.85 -32.15
C GLU A 56 4.67 14.83 -32.97
N ALA A 57 5.75 15.40 -32.41
CA ALA A 57 7.04 15.46 -33.08
C ALA A 57 7.74 14.09 -33.17
N GLU A 58 7.56 13.24 -32.16
CA GLU A 58 8.23 11.94 -32.04
C GLU A 58 7.20 10.80 -31.83
N PRO A 59 6.71 10.17 -32.91
CA PRO A 59 5.71 9.10 -32.82
C PRO A 59 6.15 7.93 -31.93
N GLY A 60 7.44 7.63 -31.87
CA GLY A 60 8.00 6.57 -31.02
C GLY A 60 7.79 6.82 -29.52
N LYS A 61 7.81 8.07 -29.07
CA LYS A 61 7.52 8.41 -27.66
C LYS A 61 6.05 8.25 -27.34
N ALA A 62 5.16 8.58 -28.28
CA ALA A 62 3.73 8.36 -28.11
C ALA A 62 3.37 6.86 -28.04
N GLU A 63 4.03 6.02 -28.85
CA GLU A 63 3.87 4.56 -28.77
C GLU A 63 4.44 3.99 -27.46
N ALA A 64 5.60 4.47 -27.00
CA ALA A 64 6.16 4.09 -25.71
C ALA A 64 5.22 4.48 -24.56
N LEU A 65 4.64 5.68 -24.60
CA LEU A 65 3.67 6.14 -23.60
C LEU A 65 2.44 5.24 -23.61
N LYS A 66 1.88 4.95 -24.79
CA LYS A 66 0.77 4.00 -24.92
C LYS A 66 1.08 2.64 -24.31
N ALA A 67 2.23 2.06 -24.67
CA ALA A 67 2.62 0.74 -24.17
C ALA A 67 2.74 0.75 -22.64
N ARG A 68 3.40 1.77 -22.08
CA ARG A 68 3.55 1.90 -20.62
C ARG A 68 2.21 2.06 -19.92
N LEU A 69 1.39 2.97 -20.41
CA LEU A 69 0.06 3.26 -19.88
C LEU A 69 -0.86 2.03 -19.94
N SER A 70 -0.80 1.24 -21.01
CA SER A 70 -1.60 0.02 -21.13
C SER A 70 -1.23 -1.04 -20.09
N ALA A 71 0.06 -1.21 -19.79
CA ALA A 71 0.52 -2.13 -18.76
C ALA A 71 0.08 -1.66 -17.36
N GLU A 72 0.33 -0.40 -17.03
CA GLU A 72 -0.05 0.20 -15.75
C GLU A 72 -1.57 0.17 -15.50
N THR A 73 -2.37 0.29 -16.57
CA THR A 73 -3.83 0.21 -16.53
C THR A 73 -4.30 -1.21 -16.26
N ALA A 74 -3.69 -2.21 -16.90
CA ALA A 74 -4.01 -3.61 -16.66
C ALA A 74 -3.76 -3.99 -15.20
N ASP A 75 -2.63 -3.56 -14.64
CA ASP A 75 -2.28 -3.80 -13.25
C ASP A 75 -3.24 -3.07 -12.29
N LEU A 76 -3.56 -1.80 -12.56
CA LEU A 76 -4.54 -1.06 -11.75
C LEU A 76 -5.91 -1.75 -11.77
N LYS A 77 -6.34 -2.18 -12.96
CA LYS A 77 -7.63 -2.84 -13.12
C LYS A 77 -7.67 -4.16 -12.36
N ALA A 78 -6.61 -4.96 -12.42
CA ALA A 78 -6.51 -6.21 -11.67
C ALA A 78 -6.60 -5.99 -10.16
N GLU A 79 -5.90 -4.96 -9.64
CA GLU A 79 -5.96 -4.57 -8.23
C GLU A 79 -7.38 -4.12 -7.82
N LEU A 80 -8.04 -3.31 -8.65
CA LEU A 80 -9.41 -2.85 -8.38
C LEU A 80 -10.42 -4.01 -8.44
N ASP A 81 -10.24 -4.93 -9.39
CA ASP A 81 -11.10 -6.11 -9.53
C ASP A 81 -10.91 -7.06 -8.33
N ASP A 82 -9.67 -7.26 -7.84
CA ASP A 82 -9.38 -8.05 -6.63
C ASP A 82 -10.04 -7.45 -5.38
N VAL A 83 -9.90 -6.13 -5.19
CA VAL A 83 -10.58 -5.42 -4.08
C VAL A 83 -12.10 -5.51 -4.20
N ALA A 84 -12.64 -5.41 -5.41
CA ALA A 84 -14.07 -5.54 -5.66
C ALA A 84 -14.58 -6.95 -5.34
N ASP A 85 -13.83 -7.98 -5.73
CA ASP A 85 -14.16 -9.38 -5.47
C ASP A 85 -14.07 -9.72 -3.97
N ALA A 86 -12.99 -9.30 -3.29
CA ALA A 86 -12.86 -9.45 -1.85
C ALA A 86 -14.02 -8.78 -1.07
N ARG A 87 -14.46 -7.59 -1.52
CA ARG A 87 -15.63 -6.90 -0.96
C ARG A 87 -16.93 -7.63 -1.31
N ALA A 88 -17.05 -8.20 -2.51
CA ALA A 88 -18.21 -9.00 -2.90
C ALA A 88 -18.33 -10.27 -2.06
N ALA A 89 -17.23 -10.99 -1.85
CA ALA A 89 -17.15 -12.15 -0.96
C ALA A 89 -17.54 -11.79 0.48
N THR A 90 -17.02 -10.67 1.00
CA THR A 90 -17.38 -10.18 2.34
C THR A 90 -18.87 -9.82 2.44
N ARG A 91 -19.43 -9.13 1.43
CA ARG A 91 -20.87 -8.83 1.38
C ARG A 91 -21.72 -10.09 1.29
N GLY A 92 -21.31 -11.09 0.50
CA GLY A 92 -21.99 -12.37 0.40
C GLY A 92 -22.02 -13.12 1.73
N LEU A 93 -20.89 -13.16 2.45
CA LEU A 93 -20.81 -13.75 3.79
C LEU A 93 -21.68 -13.00 4.82
N ALA A 94 -21.70 -11.67 4.76
CA ALA A 94 -22.54 -10.84 5.64
C ALA A 94 -24.04 -11.04 5.36
N GLN A 95 -24.44 -11.08 4.08
CA GLN A 95 -25.82 -11.33 3.66
C GLN A 95 -26.29 -12.75 3.98
N ALA A 96 -25.38 -13.73 3.95
CA ALA A 96 -25.65 -15.10 4.35
C ALA A 96 -25.79 -15.28 5.88
N GLY A 97 -25.64 -14.22 6.67
CA GLY A 97 -25.70 -14.28 8.14
C GLY A 97 -24.58 -15.14 8.74
N SER A 98 -23.46 -15.30 8.03
CA SER A 98 -22.40 -16.20 8.47
C SER A 98 -21.73 -15.67 9.74
N PRO A 99 -21.54 -16.51 10.78
CA PRO A 99 -20.82 -16.12 11.99
C PRO A 99 -19.35 -15.73 11.74
N ILE A 100 -18.80 -16.04 10.56
CA ILE A 100 -17.46 -15.60 10.13
C ILE A 100 -17.40 -14.08 9.94
N ALA A 101 -18.50 -13.42 9.54
CA ALA A 101 -18.54 -11.97 9.34
C ALA A 101 -18.28 -11.18 10.65
N TRP A 102 -18.56 -11.80 11.80
CA TRP A 102 -18.29 -11.23 13.11
C TRP A 102 -16.87 -11.49 13.61
N GLY A 103 -16.06 -12.29 12.91
CA GLY A 103 -14.73 -12.70 13.38
C GLY A 103 -13.83 -11.51 13.72
N SER A 104 -13.71 -10.56 12.80
CA SER A 104 -12.87 -9.36 12.99
C SER A 104 -13.34 -8.46 14.15
N PRO A 105 -14.62 -8.02 14.22
CA PRO A 105 -15.14 -7.29 15.38
C PRO A 105 -14.97 -8.05 16.70
N VAL A 106 -15.34 -9.34 16.74
CA VAL A 106 -15.34 -10.13 17.97
C VAL A 106 -13.92 -10.33 18.50
N ILE A 107 -12.96 -10.69 17.64
CA ILE A 107 -11.55 -10.83 18.06
C ILE A 107 -11.02 -9.50 18.58
N SER A 108 -11.33 -8.39 17.90
CA SER A 108 -10.93 -7.05 18.36
C SER A 108 -11.51 -6.73 19.75
N THR A 109 -12.80 -6.99 19.96
CA THR A 109 -13.46 -6.78 21.26
C THR A 109 -12.84 -7.65 22.36
N VAL A 110 -12.56 -8.92 22.07
CA VAL A 110 -11.92 -9.84 23.02
C VAL A 110 -10.52 -9.34 23.42
N VAL A 111 -9.72 -8.91 22.45
CA VAL A 111 -8.36 -8.38 22.71
C VAL A 111 -8.42 -7.11 23.56
N VAL A 112 -9.31 -6.17 23.22
CA VAL A 112 -9.49 -4.92 23.98
C VAL A 112 -9.95 -5.20 25.41
N LEU A 113 -10.92 -6.10 25.60
CA LEU A 113 -11.40 -6.48 26.93
C LEU A 113 -10.31 -7.18 27.75
N ALA A 114 -9.57 -8.12 27.16
CA ALA A 114 -8.48 -8.81 27.85
C ALA A 114 -7.41 -7.81 28.32
N PHE A 115 -7.03 -6.86 27.47
CA PHE A 115 -6.09 -5.80 27.83
C PHE A 115 -6.64 -4.85 28.91
N ALA A 116 -7.91 -4.45 28.82
CA ALA A 116 -8.55 -3.63 29.84
C ALA A 116 -8.59 -4.34 31.21
N ILE A 117 -8.89 -5.64 31.24
CA ILE A 117 -8.86 -6.44 32.47
C ILE A 117 -7.45 -6.47 33.05
N VAL A 118 -6.42 -6.74 32.24
CA VAL A 118 -5.02 -6.74 32.68
C VAL A 118 -4.62 -5.36 33.22
N ALA A 119 -5.00 -4.29 32.54
CA ALA A 119 -4.73 -2.92 32.97
C ALA A 119 -5.36 -2.63 34.34
N VAL A 120 -6.64 -2.97 34.53
CA VAL A 120 -7.36 -2.78 35.79
C VAL A 120 -6.71 -3.59 36.92
N VAL A 121 -6.37 -4.87 36.67
CA VAL A 121 -5.73 -5.72 37.67
C VAL A 121 -4.36 -5.17 38.07
N VAL A 122 -3.55 -4.76 37.11
CA VAL A 122 -2.21 -4.23 37.35
C VAL A 122 -2.26 -2.89 38.07
N PHE A 123 -3.09 -1.95 37.61
CA PHE A 123 -3.18 -0.63 38.22
C PHE A 123 -3.80 -0.70 39.62
N ALA A 124 -4.75 -1.61 39.85
CA ALA A 124 -5.28 -1.85 41.20
C ALA A 124 -4.23 -2.48 42.15
N ARG A 125 -3.27 -3.26 41.63
CA ARG A 125 -2.25 -3.95 42.44
C ARG A 125 -0.99 -3.13 42.67
N TYR A 126 -0.54 -2.36 41.68
CA TYR A 126 0.76 -1.70 41.69
C TYR A 126 0.66 -0.17 41.64
N GLY A 127 -0.52 0.38 41.33
CA GLY A 127 -0.71 1.81 41.10
C GLY A 127 -0.23 2.25 39.72
N VAL A 128 -0.92 3.23 39.14
CA VAL A 128 -0.63 3.77 37.79
C VAL A 128 0.77 4.41 37.73
N GLU A 129 1.20 5.02 38.82
CA GLU A 129 2.47 5.75 38.92
C GLU A 129 3.70 4.84 39.07
N SER A 130 3.48 3.54 39.34
CA SER A 130 4.59 2.59 39.47
C SER A 130 5.31 2.39 38.13
N ALA A 131 6.61 2.03 38.18
CA ALA A 131 7.36 1.68 36.99
C ALA A 131 6.69 0.55 36.18
N VAL A 132 6.06 -0.41 36.86
CA VAL A 132 5.28 -1.50 36.25
C VAL A 132 4.01 -0.95 35.60
N GLY A 133 3.30 -0.03 36.27
CA GLY A 133 2.12 0.66 35.73
C GLY A 133 2.44 1.47 34.48
N GLN A 134 3.52 2.25 34.48
CA GLN A 134 3.95 3.03 33.32
C GLN A 134 4.42 2.16 32.15
N LEU A 135 5.15 1.07 32.43
CA LEU A 135 5.55 0.09 31.41
C LEU A 135 4.33 -0.53 30.71
N ILE A 136 3.33 -0.93 31.50
CA ILE A 136 2.11 -1.56 30.99
C ILE A 136 1.22 -0.53 30.28
N ALA A 137 1.16 0.72 30.76
CA ALA A 137 0.47 1.81 30.07
C ALA A 137 1.08 2.08 28.68
N GLY A 138 2.43 2.08 28.57
CA GLY A 138 3.11 2.22 27.28
C GLY A 138 2.81 1.07 26.32
N ALA A 139 2.87 -0.17 26.81
CA ALA A 139 2.53 -1.34 26.01
C ALA A 139 1.05 -1.35 25.57
N LEU A 140 0.14 -0.90 26.43
CA LEU A 140 -1.29 -0.75 26.14
C LEU A 140 -1.54 0.26 25.02
N ILE A 141 -0.92 1.44 25.09
CA ILE A 141 -1.06 2.48 24.06
C ILE A 141 -0.57 1.95 22.71
N ALA A 142 0.59 1.31 22.67
CA ALA A 142 1.16 0.76 21.45
C ALA A 142 0.26 -0.30 20.79
N LYS A 143 -0.28 -1.23 21.59
CA LYS A 143 -1.14 -2.32 21.08
C LYS A 143 -2.55 -1.85 20.73
N PHE A 144 -3.08 -0.86 21.45
CA PHE A 144 -4.34 -0.22 21.08
C PHE A 144 -4.22 0.51 19.74
N GLY A 145 -3.08 1.18 19.49
CA GLY A 145 -2.74 1.76 18.19
C GLY A 145 -2.87 0.76 17.05
N THR A 146 -2.30 -0.44 17.19
CA THR A 146 -2.39 -1.50 16.17
C THR A 146 -3.84 -1.90 15.82
N VAL A 147 -4.74 -1.92 16.82
CA VAL A 147 -6.16 -2.23 16.59
C VAL A 147 -6.85 -1.08 15.86
N VAL A 148 -6.59 0.17 16.28
CA VAL A 148 -7.11 1.36 15.61
C VAL A 148 -6.64 1.41 14.16
N ASP A 149 -5.37 1.12 13.91
CA ASP A 149 -4.76 1.10 12.57
C ASP A 149 -5.39 0.06 11.65
N TYR A 150 -5.73 -1.11 12.19
CA TYR A 150 -6.46 -2.15 11.47
C TYR A 150 -7.86 -1.67 11.02
N TRP A 151 -8.59 -0.95 11.88
CA TRP A 151 -9.94 -0.45 11.55
C TRP A 151 -9.94 0.80 10.68
N LEU A 152 -8.96 1.68 10.87
CA LEU A 152 -8.79 2.88 10.06
C LEU A 152 -8.13 2.59 8.71
N GLY A 153 -7.69 1.34 8.48
CA GLY A 153 -7.13 0.91 7.22
C GLY A 153 -5.82 1.64 6.94
N THR A 154 -4.78 1.34 7.72
CA THR A 154 -3.50 2.02 7.52
C THR A 154 -2.78 1.54 6.26
N SER A 155 -2.75 2.44 5.28
CA SER A 155 -1.82 2.48 4.15
C SER A 155 -0.34 2.31 4.55
N HIS A 156 0.00 2.45 5.84
CA HIS A 156 1.33 2.19 6.41
C HIS A 156 1.75 0.72 6.37
N GLY A 157 0.81 -0.24 6.39
CA GLY A 157 1.16 -1.67 6.34
C GLY A 157 1.84 -2.09 5.04
N THR A 158 1.54 -1.41 3.93
CA THR A 158 2.17 -1.67 2.63
C THR A 158 3.56 -1.04 2.53
N VAL A 159 3.75 0.15 3.12
CA VAL A 159 5.06 0.82 3.19
C VAL A 159 6.01 0.04 4.10
N GLU A 160 5.56 -0.38 5.28
CA GLU A 160 6.40 -1.14 6.21
C GLU A 160 6.71 -2.56 5.72
N ARG A 161 5.78 -3.21 4.99
CA ARG A 161 6.06 -4.47 4.27
C ARG A 161 6.99 -4.25 3.08
N ALA A 162 6.87 -3.16 2.33
CA ALA A 162 7.77 -2.83 1.23
C ALA A 162 9.19 -2.53 1.74
N ASP A 163 9.32 -1.85 2.88
CA ASP A 163 10.60 -1.60 3.55
C ASP A 163 11.22 -2.91 4.06
N GLN A 164 10.42 -3.79 4.66
CA GLN A 164 10.89 -5.13 5.08
C GLN A 164 11.31 -5.99 3.89
N ILE A 165 10.55 -5.99 2.79
CA ILE A 165 10.90 -6.73 1.57
C ILE A 165 12.20 -6.17 0.97
N THR A 166 12.35 -4.84 0.93
CA THR A 166 13.57 -4.18 0.44
C THR A 166 14.77 -4.50 1.33
N ALA A 167 14.59 -4.53 2.65
CA ALA A 167 15.61 -4.94 3.61
C ALA A 167 16.01 -6.42 3.44
N MET A 168 15.04 -7.31 3.24
CA MET A 168 15.29 -8.74 2.97
C MET A 168 15.99 -8.97 1.63
N LEU A 169 15.65 -8.19 0.59
CA LEU A 169 16.38 -8.21 -0.68
C LEU A 169 17.83 -7.72 -0.51
N HIS A 170 18.05 -6.66 0.28
CA HIS A 170 19.38 -6.16 0.57
C HIS A 170 20.22 -7.19 1.34
N GLU A 171 19.62 -7.93 2.27
CA GLU A 171 20.27 -9.01 3.02
C GLU A 171 20.57 -10.24 2.12
N ALA A 172 19.62 -10.63 1.26
CA ALA A 172 19.79 -11.76 0.34
C ALA A 172 20.83 -11.49 -0.77
N ILE A 173 20.92 -10.25 -1.25
CA ILE A 173 21.92 -9.81 -2.23
C ILE A 173 23.27 -9.51 -1.54
N GLY A 174 23.25 -9.13 -0.26
CA GLY A 174 24.40 -8.79 0.57
C GLY A 174 25.00 -9.95 1.39
N GLY A 175 24.75 -11.21 1.02
CA GLY A 175 25.23 -12.40 1.74
C GLY A 175 26.73 -12.36 2.13
N PRO A 176 27.10 -13.02 3.25
CA PRO A 176 28.17 -12.63 4.16
C PRO A 176 29.55 -12.54 3.50
N ALA A 177 30.16 -11.36 3.61
CA ALA A 177 31.57 -11.17 3.30
C ALA A 177 32.42 -12.11 4.19
N ALA A 178 32.99 -13.13 3.55
CA ALA A 178 34.18 -13.88 3.90
C ALA A 178 34.35 -14.31 5.38
N ARG A 179 34.08 -15.59 5.67
CA ARG A 179 34.83 -16.27 6.74
C ARG A 179 36.31 -16.23 6.38
N PRO A 180 37.20 -15.64 7.22
CA PRO A 180 38.62 -15.78 7.00
C PRO A 180 39.01 -17.26 7.10
N PRO A 181 40.01 -17.73 6.31
CA PRO A 181 40.38 -19.13 6.25
C PRO A 181 40.84 -19.61 7.63
N SER A 182 40.23 -20.69 8.10
CA SER A 182 40.68 -21.44 9.26
C SER A 182 42.06 -22.03 8.98
N GLY A 183 43.12 -21.29 9.35
CA GLY A 183 44.47 -21.80 9.38
C GLY A 183 44.60 -22.85 10.49
N ARG A 184 44.78 -24.11 10.09
CA ARG A 184 45.06 -25.23 10.99
C ARG A 184 46.36 -25.91 10.55
N VAL A 185 47.50 -25.57 11.15
CA VAL A 185 48.76 -26.38 11.15
C VAL A 185 49.55 -26.00 12.41
N ARG A 186 49.49 -26.77 13.51
CA ARG A 186 50.51 -27.77 13.96
C ARG A 186 51.96 -27.27 13.93
N ALA A 187 52.52 -27.01 15.11
CA ALA A 187 53.75 -27.61 15.65
C ALA A 187 53.76 -27.39 17.17
#